data_AF-A0A4W6DES4-F1
#
_entry.id   AF-A0A4W6DES4-F1
#
_cell.length_a   1.000
_cell.length_b   1.000
_cell.length_c   1.000
_cell.angle_alpha   90.00
_cell.angle_beta   90.00
_cell.angle_gamma   90.00
#
_symmetry.space_group_name_H-M   'P 1'
#
loop_
_entity.id
_entity.type
_entity.pdbx_description
1 polymer ?
#
loop_
_entity_poly.entity_id
_entity_poly.type
_entity_poly.pdbx_seq_one_letter_code
_entity_poly.pdbx_strand_id
1 'polypeptide(L)'
;PTASRTWSPVTTTSRRSSLRWRRCVAPWRSDSTHTNHNITKLPRSVSVNGPENGQRQREQLANHFDCLVAILEERKQELVGLISRQQDDKLKHVRSLIRRHSDQLEAAVTLVESAIQSMEEPHMPLFIQSAKLILENMAATARASNVKRPELGYENMSHFVIDTDDLADMLRNIDFCPGVGDDGEEDPEEEESDLDFGSRY
;
A
#
# COMPACT_ATOMS: atom_id res chain seq x y z
N PRO A 1 29.61 43.29 -80.92
CA PRO A 1 29.05 42.44 -79.83
C PRO A 1 30.16 41.67 -79.12
N THR A 2 30.20 41.82 -77.79
CA THR A 2 30.80 40.94 -76.77
C THR A 2 32.32 40.74 -76.75
N ALA A 3 32.93 41.26 -75.68
CA ALA A 3 34.35 41.34 -75.38
C ALA A 3 34.93 40.08 -74.71
N SER A 4 36.17 39.73 -75.03
CA SER A 4 36.92 38.64 -74.37
C SER A 4 38.12 39.22 -73.62
N ARG A 5 37.92 39.55 -72.34
CA ARG A 5 38.95 40.02 -71.41
C ARG A 5 39.87 38.87 -70.98
N THR A 6 41.16 38.99 -71.26
CA THR A 6 42.22 38.18 -70.65
C THR A 6 42.48 38.66 -69.22
N TRP A 7 42.20 37.83 -68.22
CA TRP A 7 42.44 38.17 -66.81
C TRP A 7 43.86 37.83 -66.38
N SER A 8 44.53 38.75 -65.67
CA SER A 8 45.88 38.58 -65.15
C SER A 8 45.99 37.43 -64.13
N PRO A 9 47.11 36.66 -64.12
CA PRO A 9 47.27 35.48 -63.26
C PRO A 9 47.26 35.80 -61.76
N VAL A 10 47.77 36.96 -61.33
CA VAL A 10 47.89 37.33 -59.91
C VAL A 10 46.52 37.54 -59.22
N THR A 11 45.56 38.13 -59.95
CA THR A 11 44.19 38.35 -59.44
C THR A 11 43.39 37.05 -59.34
N THR A 12 43.68 36.10 -60.24
CA THR A 12 43.05 34.78 -60.25
C THR A 12 43.56 33.91 -59.11
N THR A 13 44.87 33.94 -58.83
CA THR A 13 45.46 33.22 -57.68
C THR A 13 44.97 33.78 -56.34
N SER A 14 44.90 35.10 -56.18
CA SER A 14 44.36 35.73 -54.98
C SER A 14 42.88 35.36 -54.72
N ARG A 15 42.05 35.37 -55.78
CA ARG A 15 40.65 34.91 -55.70
C ARG A 15 40.55 33.42 -55.32
N ARG A 16 41.37 32.56 -55.91
CA ARG A 16 41.39 31.11 -55.60
C ARG A 16 41.81 30.84 -54.16
N SER A 17 42.81 31.57 -53.66
CA SER A 17 43.23 31.50 -52.26
C SER A 17 42.14 31.98 -51.31
N SER A 18 41.45 33.09 -51.62
CA SER A 18 40.33 33.60 -50.81
C SER A 18 39.15 32.62 -50.74
N LEU A 19 38.78 32.01 -51.86
CA LEU A 19 37.75 30.97 -51.91
C LEU A 19 38.13 29.74 -51.10
N ARG A 20 39.39 29.30 -51.18
CA ARG A 20 39.93 28.20 -50.37
C ARG A 20 39.86 28.54 -48.88
N TRP A 21 40.30 29.72 -48.47
CA TRP A 21 40.19 30.20 -47.08
C TRP A 21 38.74 30.22 -46.58
N ARG A 22 37.79 30.73 -47.38
CA ARG A 22 36.36 30.73 -47.02
C ARG A 22 35.81 29.32 -46.87
N ARG A 23 36.18 28.41 -47.77
CA ARG A 23 35.78 27.00 -47.71
C ARG A 23 36.37 26.28 -46.50
N CYS A 24 37.60 26.62 -46.10
CA CYS A 24 38.22 26.10 -44.89
C CYS A 24 37.62 26.70 -43.61
N VAL A 25 37.19 27.97 -43.61
CA VAL A 25 36.65 28.66 -42.42
C VAL A 25 35.14 28.42 -42.21
N ALA A 26 34.39 28.10 -43.27
CA ALA A 26 32.94 27.91 -43.17
C ALA A 26 32.52 26.78 -42.18
N PRO A 27 33.15 25.58 -42.18
CA PRO A 27 32.84 24.55 -41.19
C PRO A 27 33.05 25.03 -39.75
N TRP A 28 34.20 25.66 -39.48
CA TRP A 28 34.51 26.21 -38.16
C TRP A 28 33.53 27.30 -37.72
N ARG A 29 33.05 28.11 -38.66
CA ARG A 29 32.03 29.12 -38.37
C ARG A 29 30.70 28.46 -38.02
N SER A 30 30.29 27.42 -38.75
CA SER A 30 29.09 26.64 -38.45
C SER A 30 29.20 25.92 -37.10
N ASP A 31 30.30 25.22 -36.84
CA ASP A 31 30.56 24.55 -35.56
C ASP A 31 30.62 25.55 -34.40
N SER A 32 31.24 26.71 -34.61
CA SER A 32 31.26 27.78 -33.61
C SER A 32 29.87 28.36 -33.34
N THR A 33 28.99 28.45 -34.35
CA THR A 33 27.60 28.86 -34.11
C THR A 33 26.78 27.79 -33.41
N HIS A 34 26.99 26.52 -33.74
CA HIS A 34 26.31 25.39 -33.10
C HIS A 34 26.72 25.24 -31.64
N THR A 35 28.02 25.30 -31.36
CA THR A 35 28.56 25.31 -29.99
C THR A 35 28.06 26.51 -29.18
N ASN A 36 28.08 27.72 -29.74
CA ASN A 36 27.50 28.90 -29.06
C ASN A 36 26.00 28.77 -28.79
N HIS A 37 25.23 28.17 -29.69
CA HIS A 37 23.80 27.90 -29.50
C HIS A 37 23.56 26.88 -28.39
N ASN A 38 24.37 25.83 -28.30
CA ASN A 38 24.27 24.85 -27.22
C ASN A 38 24.67 25.45 -25.88
N ILE A 39 25.77 26.21 -25.83
CA ILE A 39 26.24 26.94 -24.62
C ILE A 39 25.19 27.92 -24.11
N THR A 40 24.45 28.60 -25.00
CA THR A 40 23.41 29.55 -24.60
C THR A 40 22.11 28.87 -24.14
N LYS A 41 21.82 27.65 -24.61
CA LYS A 41 20.64 26.87 -24.21
C LYS A 41 20.82 26.08 -22.91
N LEU A 42 22.02 25.56 -22.66
CA LEU A 42 22.37 24.80 -21.45
C LEU A 42 21.92 25.46 -20.13
N PRO A 43 22.30 26.71 -19.81
CA PRO A 43 21.91 27.34 -18.54
C PRO A 43 20.41 27.57 -18.44
N ARG A 44 19.73 27.80 -19.58
CA ARG A 44 18.27 27.96 -19.63
C ARG A 44 17.55 26.64 -19.39
N SER A 45 18.05 25.54 -19.96
CA SER A 45 17.55 24.19 -19.74
C SER A 45 17.73 23.76 -18.29
N VAL A 46 18.92 23.94 -17.72
CA VAL A 46 19.22 23.62 -16.31
C VAL A 46 18.37 24.48 -15.36
N SER A 47 18.23 25.78 -15.63
CA SER A 47 17.44 26.68 -14.77
C SER A 47 15.95 26.40 -14.80
N VAL A 48 15.40 25.87 -15.90
CA VAL A 48 13.97 25.59 -16.03
C VAL A 48 13.65 24.16 -15.56
N ASN A 49 14.43 23.18 -16.03
CA ASN A 49 14.12 21.76 -15.80
C ASN A 49 14.67 21.23 -14.46
N GLY A 50 15.75 21.83 -13.94
CA GLY A 50 16.35 21.46 -12.65
C GLY A 50 15.38 21.56 -11.45
N PRO A 51 14.73 22.72 -11.20
CA PRO A 51 13.79 22.85 -10.09
C PRO A 51 12.54 21.99 -10.26
N GLU A 52 12.04 21.82 -11.50
CA GLU A 52 10.87 20.98 -11.78
C GLU A 52 11.18 19.50 -11.55
N ASN A 53 12.34 19.01 -12.01
CA ASN A 53 12.79 17.64 -11.74
C ASN A 53 13.00 17.39 -10.23
N GLY A 54 13.64 18.33 -9.53
CA GLY A 54 13.83 18.24 -8.08
C GLY A 54 12.52 18.33 -7.27
N GLN A 55 11.50 19.03 -7.77
CA GLN A 55 10.16 19.02 -7.18
C GLN A 55 9.48 17.66 -7.41
N ARG A 56 9.51 17.13 -8.64
CA ARG A 56 8.92 15.82 -8.98
C ARG A 56 9.51 14.67 -8.15
N GLN A 57 10.84 14.62 -7.97
CA GLN A 57 11.44 13.58 -7.15
C GLN A 57 11.07 13.69 -5.66
N ARG A 58 10.97 14.92 -5.13
CA ARG A 58 10.49 15.13 -3.75
C ARG A 58 9.05 14.66 -3.58
N GLU A 59 8.18 14.96 -4.55
CA GLU A 59 6.79 14.49 -4.53
C GLU A 59 6.70 12.97 -4.66
N GLN A 60 7.49 12.34 -5.53
CA GLN A 60 7.54 10.89 -5.65
C GLN A 60 8.00 10.20 -4.35
N LEU A 61 9.04 10.75 -3.69
CA LEU A 61 9.52 10.25 -2.41
C LEU A 61 8.45 10.40 -1.32
N ALA A 62 7.80 11.57 -1.24
CA ALA A 62 6.70 11.81 -0.30
C ALA A 62 5.57 10.81 -0.51
N ASN A 63 5.13 10.61 -1.76
CA ASN A 63 4.09 9.64 -2.10
C ASN A 63 4.47 8.21 -1.69
N HIS A 64 5.75 7.82 -1.81
CA HIS A 64 6.19 6.49 -1.40
C HIS A 64 6.06 6.27 0.12
N PHE A 65 6.47 7.25 0.92
CA PHE A 65 6.28 7.21 2.38
C PHE A 65 4.81 7.27 2.77
N ASP A 66 4.00 8.08 2.09
CA ASP A 66 2.56 8.13 2.33
C ASP A 66 1.89 6.78 2.04
N CYS A 67 2.31 6.07 0.99
CA CYS A 67 1.86 4.70 0.73
C CYS A 67 2.25 3.74 1.85
N LEU A 68 3.48 3.81 2.37
CA LEU A 68 3.92 2.98 3.50
C LEU A 68 3.07 3.26 4.75
N VAL A 69 2.81 4.52 5.06
CA VAL A 69 1.94 4.92 6.19
C VAL A 69 0.51 4.39 5.99
N ALA A 70 -0.04 4.48 4.78
CA ALA A 70 -1.37 3.97 4.49
C ALA A 70 -1.48 2.45 4.73
N ILE A 71 -0.48 1.67 4.31
CA ILE A 71 -0.43 0.23 4.55
C ILE A 71 -0.35 -0.07 6.05
N LEU A 72 0.50 0.64 6.80
CA LEU A 72 0.61 0.45 8.25
C LEU A 72 -0.70 0.76 8.96
N GLU A 73 -1.37 1.84 8.57
CA GLU A 73 -2.65 2.24 9.14
C GLU A 73 -3.75 1.21 8.85
N GLU A 74 -3.80 0.67 7.62
CA GLU A 74 -4.72 -0.41 7.24
C GLU A 74 -4.51 -1.64 8.14
N ARG A 75 -3.26 -2.13 8.29
CA ARG A 75 -2.96 -3.30 9.13
C ARG A 75 -3.26 -3.07 10.61
N LYS A 76 -3.02 -1.85 11.11
CA LYS A 76 -3.41 -1.46 12.47
C LYS A 76 -4.93 -1.56 12.63
N GLN A 77 -5.69 -1.01 11.69
CA GLN A 77 -7.15 -1.03 11.73
C GLN A 77 -7.72 -2.45 11.65
N GLU A 78 -7.16 -3.31 10.80
CA GLU A 78 -7.54 -4.72 10.72
C GLU A 78 -7.36 -5.43 12.06
N LEU A 79 -6.18 -5.31 12.69
CA LEU A 79 -5.91 -5.94 13.97
C LEU A 79 -6.84 -5.43 15.06
N VAL A 80 -6.99 -4.12 15.18
CA VAL A 80 -7.91 -3.51 16.15
C VAL A 80 -9.34 -4.01 15.91
N GLY A 81 -9.75 -4.09 14.64
CA GLY A 81 -11.05 -4.65 14.26
C GLY A 81 -11.24 -6.11 14.69
N LEU A 82 -10.21 -6.94 14.56
CA LEU A 82 -10.24 -8.34 15.03
C LEU A 82 -10.37 -8.43 16.55
N ILE A 83 -9.62 -7.60 17.30
CA ILE A 83 -9.69 -7.52 18.76
C ILE A 83 -11.11 -7.14 19.19
N SER A 84 -11.68 -6.08 18.59
CA SER A 84 -13.03 -5.61 18.91
C SER A 84 -14.09 -6.67 18.60
N ARG A 85 -14.01 -7.35 17.45
CA ARG A 85 -14.95 -8.43 17.10
C ARG A 85 -14.90 -9.57 18.11
N GLN A 86 -13.69 -10.03 18.47
CA GLN A 86 -13.55 -11.09 19.46
C GLN A 86 -14.06 -10.65 20.84
N GLN A 87 -13.82 -9.39 21.24
CA GLN A 87 -14.36 -8.84 22.48
C GLN A 87 -15.90 -8.79 22.46
N ASP A 88 -16.51 -8.36 21.37
CA ASP A 88 -17.96 -8.29 21.21
C ASP A 88 -18.60 -9.68 21.24
N ASP A 89 -18.04 -10.64 20.52
CA ASP A 89 -18.52 -12.01 20.53
C ASP A 89 -18.36 -12.63 21.91
N LYS A 90 -17.29 -12.25 22.62
CA LYS A 90 -17.11 -12.64 24.00
C LYS A 90 -18.23 -12.12 24.91
N LEU A 91 -18.50 -10.83 24.84
CA LEU A 91 -19.56 -10.18 25.60
C LEU A 91 -20.95 -10.74 25.26
N LYS A 92 -21.25 -10.98 23.98
CA LYS A 92 -22.51 -11.58 23.53
C LYS A 92 -22.73 -12.95 24.16
N HIS A 93 -21.71 -13.80 24.15
CA HIS A 93 -21.81 -15.13 24.74
C HIS A 93 -22.05 -15.06 26.25
N VAL A 94 -21.30 -14.24 27.00
CA VAL A 94 -21.51 -14.05 28.45
C VAL A 94 -22.92 -13.55 28.75
N ARG A 95 -23.39 -12.55 28.00
CA ARG A 95 -24.79 -12.07 28.12
C ARG A 95 -25.80 -13.18 27.84
N SER A 96 -25.57 -14.02 26.83
CA SER A 96 -26.44 -15.16 26.52
C SER A 96 -26.47 -16.17 27.67
N LEU A 97 -25.34 -16.37 28.35
CA LEU A 97 -25.23 -17.29 29.47
C LEU A 97 -25.94 -16.74 30.71
N ILE A 98 -25.74 -15.45 31.02
CA ILE A 98 -26.48 -14.76 32.08
C ILE A 98 -27.98 -14.88 31.84
N ARG A 99 -28.45 -14.59 30.62
CA ARG A 99 -29.86 -14.71 30.27
C ARG A 99 -30.38 -16.13 30.50
N ARG A 100 -29.66 -17.15 30.02
CA ARG A 100 -30.07 -18.55 30.22
C ARG A 100 -30.14 -18.93 31.70
N HIS A 101 -29.19 -18.47 32.52
CA HIS A 101 -29.25 -18.68 33.97
C HIS A 101 -30.44 -17.96 34.60
N SER A 102 -30.73 -16.73 34.19
CA SER A 102 -31.92 -15.99 34.65
C SER A 102 -33.22 -16.69 34.29
N ASP A 103 -33.37 -17.12 33.02
CA ASP A 103 -34.56 -17.83 32.54
C ASP A 103 -34.79 -19.14 33.34
N GLN A 104 -33.70 -19.86 33.66
CA GLN A 104 -33.78 -21.06 34.50
C GLN A 104 -34.17 -20.77 35.95
N LEU A 105 -33.65 -19.69 36.51
CA LEU A 105 -34.00 -19.26 37.85
C LEU A 105 -35.47 -18.86 37.93
N GLU A 106 -35.98 -18.12 36.94
CA GLU A 106 -37.39 -17.74 36.85
C GLU A 106 -38.30 -18.97 36.72
N ALA A 107 -37.93 -19.95 35.88
CA ALA A 107 -38.63 -21.23 35.79
C ALA A 107 -38.63 -22.00 37.12
N ALA A 108 -37.53 -21.95 37.88
CA ALA A 108 -37.48 -22.56 39.21
C ALA A 108 -38.37 -21.82 40.23
N VAL A 109 -38.38 -20.48 40.21
CA VAL A 109 -39.24 -19.66 41.08
C VAL A 109 -40.72 -19.93 40.82
N THR A 110 -41.15 -19.88 39.56
CA THR A 110 -42.54 -20.18 39.17
C THR A 110 -42.98 -21.59 39.56
N LEU A 111 -42.09 -22.59 39.48
CA LEU A 111 -42.38 -23.94 39.98
C LEU A 111 -42.59 -23.98 41.48
N VAL A 112 -41.79 -23.23 42.25
CA VAL A 112 -41.96 -23.12 43.70
C VAL A 112 -43.26 -22.39 44.05
N GLU A 113 -43.59 -21.31 43.35
CA GLU A 113 -44.87 -20.61 43.54
C GLU A 113 -46.07 -21.52 43.23
N SER A 114 -46.01 -22.29 42.14
CA SER A 114 -47.04 -23.28 41.79
C SER A 114 -47.13 -24.40 42.83
N ALA A 115 -46.01 -24.85 43.39
CA ALA A 115 -45.98 -25.81 44.50
C ALA A 115 -46.70 -25.27 45.73
N ILE A 116 -46.41 -24.02 46.12
CA ILE A 116 -47.05 -23.35 47.25
C ILE A 116 -48.56 -23.19 47.02
N GLN A 117 -48.97 -22.67 45.86
CA GLN A 117 -50.40 -22.52 45.52
C GLN A 117 -51.13 -23.87 45.51
N SER A 118 -50.49 -24.92 44.99
CA SER A 118 -51.08 -26.26 45.02
C SER A 118 -51.31 -26.76 46.44
N MET A 119 -50.51 -26.36 47.43
CA MET A 119 -50.72 -26.75 48.83
C MET A 119 -51.97 -26.12 49.46
N GLU A 120 -52.54 -25.08 48.84
CA GLU A 120 -53.77 -24.42 49.30
C GLU A 120 -55.04 -25.09 48.72
N GLU A 121 -54.90 -26.10 47.84
CA GLU A 121 -56.01 -26.78 47.16
C GLU A 121 -56.83 -27.66 48.14
N PRO A 122 -58.12 -27.33 48.39
CA PRO A 122 -58.95 -28.11 49.32
C PRO A 122 -59.41 -29.46 48.75
N HIS A 123 -59.41 -29.64 47.43
CA HIS A 123 -59.83 -30.89 46.79
C HIS A 123 -58.66 -31.86 46.62
N MET A 124 -58.59 -32.87 47.50
CA MET A 124 -57.50 -33.84 47.56
C MET A 124 -57.10 -34.51 46.21
N PRO A 125 -58.03 -34.92 45.34
CA PRO A 125 -57.66 -35.50 44.04
C PRO A 125 -56.93 -34.52 43.11
N LEU A 126 -57.34 -33.23 43.14
CA LEU A 126 -56.71 -32.16 42.35
C LEU A 126 -55.32 -31.82 42.90
N PHE A 127 -55.18 -31.75 44.22
CA PHE A 127 -53.87 -31.61 44.89
C PHE A 127 -52.89 -32.69 44.45
N ILE A 128 -53.29 -33.97 44.52
CA ILE A 128 -52.41 -35.10 44.15
C ILE A 128 -52.01 -35.04 42.68
N GLN A 129 -52.91 -34.61 41.80
CA GLN A 129 -52.62 -34.44 40.37
C GLN A 129 -51.58 -33.33 40.14
N SER A 130 -51.80 -32.15 40.73
CA SER A 130 -50.90 -31.00 40.61
C SER A 130 -49.52 -31.29 41.22
N ALA A 131 -49.46 -31.92 42.39
CA ALA A 131 -48.21 -32.28 43.04
C ALA A 131 -47.35 -33.22 42.18
N LYS A 132 -47.97 -34.20 41.51
CA LYS A 132 -47.25 -35.11 40.59
C LYS A 132 -46.64 -34.35 39.42
N LEU A 133 -47.40 -33.46 38.79
CA LEU A 133 -46.93 -32.65 37.67
C LEU A 133 -45.76 -31.73 38.08
N ILE A 134 -45.87 -31.10 39.24
CA ILE A 134 -44.84 -30.20 39.77
C ILE A 134 -43.55 -30.97 40.09
N LEU A 135 -43.64 -32.16 40.69
CA LEU A 135 -42.49 -33.02 40.96
C LEU A 135 -41.79 -33.46 39.66
N GLU A 136 -42.55 -33.79 38.61
CA GLU A 136 -42.01 -34.13 37.30
C GLU A 136 -41.29 -32.93 36.66
N ASN A 137 -41.90 -31.75 36.72
CA ASN A 137 -41.29 -30.52 36.22
C ASN A 137 -40.04 -30.10 37.02
N MET A 138 -40.04 -30.27 38.34
CA MET A 138 -38.84 -30.04 39.17
C MET A 138 -37.70 -30.97 38.75
N ALA A 139 -37.98 -32.26 38.52
CA ALA A 139 -36.99 -33.21 38.03
C ALA A 139 -36.50 -32.88 36.61
N ALA A 140 -37.36 -32.30 35.75
CA ALA A 140 -36.96 -31.82 34.43
C ALA A 140 -36.04 -30.57 34.53
N THR A 141 -36.42 -29.57 35.32
CA THR A 141 -35.64 -28.34 35.54
C THR A 141 -34.28 -28.64 36.19
N ALA A 142 -34.24 -29.55 37.16
CA ALA A 142 -32.99 -29.98 37.80
C ALA A 142 -32.02 -30.66 36.82
N ARG A 143 -32.53 -31.38 35.81
CA ARG A 143 -31.68 -31.95 34.75
C ARG A 143 -31.18 -30.90 33.76
N ALA A 144 -31.99 -29.87 33.50
CA ALA A 144 -31.66 -28.78 32.57
C ALA A 144 -30.70 -27.74 33.15
N SER A 145 -30.55 -27.65 34.47
CA SER A 145 -29.72 -26.65 35.16
C SER A 145 -28.20 -26.84 35.02
N ASN A 146 -27.73 -27.89 34.33
CA ASN A 146 -26.33 -28.10 33.94
C ASN A 146 -25.83 -27.09 32.88
N VAL A 147 -26.21 -25.81 33.02
CA VAL A 147 -25.67 -24.73 32.20
C VAL A 147 -24.20 -24.59 32.52
N LYS A 148 -23.37 -24.87 31.52
CA LYS A 148 -21.91 -24.75 31.60
C LYS A 148 -21.56 -23.38 32.19
N ARG A 149 -20.80 -23.38 33.29
CA ARG A 149 -20.18 -22.19 33.86
C ARG A 149 -19.34 -21.49 32.78
N PRO A 150 -19.21 -20.15 32.77
CA PRO A 150 -18.21 -19.49 31.93
C PRO A 150 -16.85 -20.16 32.17
N GLU A 151 -16.20 -20.62 31.10
CA GLU A 151 -14.89 -21.28 31.20
C GLU A 151 -13.87 -20.31 31.84
N LEU A 152 -13.07 -20.81 32.80
CA LEU A 152 -11.96 -20.04 33.36
C LEU A 152 -10.98 -19.69 32.23
N GLY A 153 -10.71 -18.40 32.02
CA GLY A 153 -9.84 -17.92 30.95
C GLY A 153 -10.58 -17.28 29.77
N TYR A 154 -11.91 -17.20 29.83
CA TYR A 154 -12.71 -16.52 28.80
C TYR A 154 -12.27 -15.07 28.53
N GLU A 155 -11.80 -14.38 29.57
CA GLU A 155 -11.35 -13.00 29.51
C GLU A 155 -9.99 -12.83 28.81
N ASN A 156 -9.28 -13.93 28.56
CA ASN A 156 -7.92 -13.85 28.04
C ASN A 156 -7.88 -13.30 26.60
N MET A 157 -7.22 -12.17 26.41
CA MET A 157 -6.95 -11.53 25.11
C MET A 157 -5.44 -11.48 24.79
N SER A 158 -4.60 -12.14 25.59
CA SER A 158 -3.13 -12.05 25.50
C SER A 158 -2.53 -12.70 24.26
N HIS A 159 -3.33 -13.37 23.43
CA HIS A 159 -2.90 -13.95 22.16
C HIS A 159 -2.81 -12.92 21.03
N PHE A 160 -3.32 -11.70 21.23
CA PHE A 160 -3.13 -10.59 20.30
C PHE A 160 -1.79 -9.89 20.56
N VAL A 161 -0.70 -10.50 20.10
CA VAL A 161 0.64 -9.92 20.14
C VAL A 161 1.15 -9.80 18.71
N ILE A 162 1.68 -8.63 18.36
CA ILE A 162 2.40 -8.40 17.11
C ILE A 162 3.79 -7.90 17.47
N ASP A 163 4.79 -8.49 16.84
CA ASP A 163 6.15 -7.99 16.84
C ASP A 163 6.34 -7.02 15.67
N THR A 164 6.78 -5.81 15.97
CA THR A 164 7.06 -4.75 14.99
C THR A 164 8.51 -4.32 14.98
N ASP A 165 9.37 -4.96 15.76
CA ASP A 165 10.73 -4.51 15.99
C ASP A 165 11.56 -4.60 14.70
N ASP A 166 11.48 -5.74 14.00
CA ASP A 166 12.14 -5.93 12.70
C ASP A 166 11.71 -4.88 11.67
N LEU A 167 10.41 -4.56 11.63
CA LEU A 167 9.86 -3.55 10.72
C LEU A 167 10.33 -2.14 11.07
N ALA A 168 10.38 -1.81 12.37
CA ALA A 168 10.88 -0.54 12.84
C ALA A 168 12.38 -0.38 12.52
N ASP A 169 13.16 -1.45 12.65
CA ASP A 169 14.58 -1.45 12.32
C ASP A 169 14.82 -1.31 10.81
N MET A 170 14.03 -1.99 9.97
CA MET A 170 14.07 -1.77 8.51
C MET A 170 13.77 -0.32 8.14
N LEU A 171 12.74 0.30 8.75
CA LEU A 171 12.38 1.70 8.48
C LEU A 171 13.45 2.70 8.97
N ARG A 172 14.14 2.40 10.08
CA ARG A 172 15.22 3.24 10.61
C ARG A 172 16.50 3.19 9.77
N ASN A 173 16.75 2.06 9.13
CA ASN A 173 17.97 1.80 8.36
C ASN A 173 17.81 2.09 6.86
N ILE A 174 16.80 2.88 6.46
CA ILE A 174 16.66 3.32 5.07
C ILE A 174 17.79 4.31 4.75
N ASP A 175 18.71 3.89 3.89
CA ASP A 175 19.80 4.72 3.38
C ASP A 175 19.32 5.60 2.21
N PHE A 176 19.48 6.91 2.35
CA PHE A 176 19.24 7.86 1.28
C PHE A 176 20.54 8.12 0.53
N CYS A 177 20.82 7.34 -0.52
CA CYS A 177 21.98 7.57 -1.38
C CYS A 177 21.77 8.83 -2.24
N PRO A 178 22.58 9.90 -2.07
CA PRO A 178 22.60 11.00 -3.02
C PRO A 178 23.29 10.49 -4.28
N GLY A 179 22.52 10.27 -5.36
CA GLY A 179 23.03 9.74 -6.61
C GLY A 179 24.27 10.50 -7.09
N VAL A 180 25.34 9.74 -7.39
CA VAL A 180 26.45 10.23 -8.23
C VAL A 180 25.84 10.50 -9.60
N GLY A 181 26.05 11.70 -10.14
CA GLY A 181 25.45 12.16 -11.39
C GLY A 181 25.62 11.15 -12.52
N ASP A 182 24.50 10.60 -12.97
CA ASP A 182 24.37 9.85 -14.21
C ASP A 182 24.44 10.84 -15.37
N ASP A 183 25.67 11.21 -15.74
CA ASP A 183 26.01 11.94 -16.98
C ASP A 183 26.48 10.89 -18.03
N GLY A 184 25.72 9.80 -18.14
CA GLY A 184 25.92 8.76 -19.14
C GLY A 184 25.39 9.23 -20.49
N GLU A 185 26.26 9.87 -21.27
CA GLU A 185 26.09 10.07 -22.71
C GLU A 185 25.80 8.72 -23.39
N GLU A 186 24.57 8.50 -23.83
CA GLU A 186 24.24 7.42 -24.78
C GLU A 186 24.83 7.80 -26.14
N ASP A 187 26.02 7.25 -26.45
CA ASP A 187 26.53 7.19 -27.82
C ASP A 187 25.76 6.10 -28.58
N PRO A 188 24.96 6.42 -29.62
CA PRO A 188 24.37 5.40 -30.45
C PRO A 188 25.47 4.79 -31.32
N GLU A 189 25.96 3.62 -30.92
CA GLU A 189 26.80 2.75 -31.75
C GLU A 189 26.09 2.50 -33.10
N GLU A 190 26.82 2.75 -34.18
CA GLU A 190 26.45 2.46 -35.56
C GLU A 190 26.31 0.95 -35.77
N GLU A 191 25.09 0.43 -35.83
CA GLU A 191 24.81 -0.86 -36.46
C GLU A 191 24.37 -0.64 -37.92
N GLU A 192 25.18 -1.07 -38.89
CA GLU A 192 24.75 -2.12 -39.82
C GLU A 192 25.92 -2.74 -40.60
N SER A 193 26.29 -3.92 -40.12
CA SER A 193 26.78 -5.12 -40.83
C SER A 193 27.29 -5.02 -42.27
N ASP A 194 28.58 -5.35 -42.41
CA ASP A 194 29.05 -6.17 -43.52
C ASP A 194 28.29 -7.51 -43.57
N LEU A 195 27.89 -7.94 -44.77
CA LEU A 195 28.05 -9.29 -45.35
C LEU A 195 27.00 -9.56 -46.45
N ASP A 196 27.40 -9.53 -47.72
CA ASP A 196 27.36 -10.75 -48.56
C ASP A 196 28.16 -10.53 -49.86
N PHE A 197 29.34 -11.14 -49.91
CA PHE A 197 30.14 -11.27 -51.11
C PHE A 197 29.91 -12.68 -51.67
N GLY A 198 28.99 -12.77 -52.63
CA GLY A 198 29.12 -13.71 -53.76
C GLY A 198 28.24 -14.96 -53.74
N SER A 199 27.35 -15.02 -54.73
CA SER A 199 27.45 -16.13 -55.68
C SER A 199 26.98 -15.69 -57.06
N ARG A 200 27.89 -15.91 -58.00
CA ARG A 200 27.77 -15.65 -59.43
C ARG A 200 27.58 -17.02 -60.06
N TYR A 201 26.38 -17.29 -60.58
CA TYR A 201 26.13 -18.27 -61.65
C TYR A 201 25.03 -17.73 -62.55
#